data_AF-A0A9W4VP33-F1
#
_entry.id   AF-A0A9W4VP33-F1
#
_cell.length_a   1.000
_cell.length_b   1.000
_cell.length_c   1.000
_cell.angle_alpha   90.00
_cell.angle_beta   90.00
_cell.angle_gamma   90.00
#
_symmetry.space_group_name_H-M   'P 1'
#
loop_
_entity.id
_entity.type
_entity.pdbx_description
1 polymer ?
#
loop_
_entity_poly.entity_id
_entity_poly.type
_entity_poly.pdbx_seq_one_letter_code
_entity_poly.pdbx_strand_id
1 'polypeptide(L)' 'MSAPLFLEYFESIDDPRQQGKVVHKLFDIIFLTVSAVISGCQG' A
#
# COMPACT_ATOMS: atom_id res chain seq x y z
N MET A 1 17.73 18.58 -11.24
CA MET A 1 18.31 17.26 -11.53
C MET A 1 17.25 16.49 -12.29
N SER A 2 17.46 16.16 -13.57
CA SER A 2 16.42 15.47 -14.35
C SER A 2 16.28 14.03 -13.84
N ALA A 3 15.05 13.56 -13.72
CA ALA A 3 14.83 12.15 -13.45
C ALA A 3 15.32 11.33 -14.66
N PRO A 4 15.91 10.15 -14.45
CA PRO A 4 16.24 9.25 -15.55
C PRO A 4 14.98 8.88 -16.35
N LEU A 5 15.07 8.88 -17.68
CA LEU A 5 13.98 8.65 -18.65
C LEU A 5 13.05 7.48 -18.32
N PHE A 6 13.57 6.42 -17.69
CA PHE A 6 12.75 5.28 -17.29
C PHE A 6 11.71 5.66 -16.22
N LEU A 7 12.05 6.55 -15.29
CA LEU A 7 11.12 7.00 -14.24
C LEU A 7 9.98 7.83 -14.82
N GLU A 8 10.25 8.74 -15.77
CA GLU A 8 9.21 9.50 -16.48
C GLU A 8 8.24 8.59 -17.23
N TYR A 9 8.75 7.51 -17.84
CA TYR A 9 7.90 6.51 -18.49
C TYR A 9 6.95 5.84 -17.49
N PHE A 10 7.46 5.41 -16.33
CA PHE A 10 6.65 4.77 -15.28
C PHE A 10 5.71 5.73 -14.55
N GLU A 11 5.98 7.04 -14.54
CA GLU A 11 5.11 8.06 -13.92
C GLU A 11 3.76 8.19 -14.65
N SER A 12 3.75 7.97 -15.97
CA SER A 12 2.53 8.00 -16.78
C SER A 12 1.68 6.72 -16.70
N ILE A 13 2.21 5.66 -16.08
CA ILE A 13 1.53 4.36 -15.98
C ILE A 13 0.61 4.39 -14.76
N ASP A 14 -0.69 4.22 -15.00
CA ASP A 14 -1.66 4.06 -13.94
C ASP A 14 -1.42 2.72 -13.21
N ASP A 15 -1.05 2.78 -11.92
CA ASP A 15 -0.75 1.61 -11.11
C ASP A 15 -1.94 1.28 -10.19
N PRO A 16 -2.80 0.31 -10.56
CA PRO A 16 -3.95 -0.06 -9.74
C PRO A 16 -3.55 -0.60 -8.36
N ARG A 17 -2.28 -0.99 -8.15
CA ARG A 17 -1.78 -1.43 -6.84
C ARG A 17 -1.60 -0.26 -5.88
N GLN A 18 -1.39 0.96 -6.39
CA GLN A 18 -1.34 2.16 -5.54
C GLN A 18 -2.72 2.52 -4.98
N GLN A 19 -3.80 2.10 -5.63
CA GLN A 19 -5.16 2.31 -5.12
C GLN A 19 -5.34 1.61 -3.76
N GLY A 20 -4.82 0.39 -3.59
CA GLY A 20 -4.85 -0.32 -2.31
C GLY A 20 -4.11 0.42 -1.19
N LYS A 21 -3.06 1.19 -1.54
CA LYS A 21 -2.26 2.00 -0.62
C LYS A 21 -3.00 3.25 -0.12
N VAL A 22 -3.95 3.75 -0.90
CA VAL A 22 -4.80 4.90 -0.57
C VAL A 22 -6.08 4.47 0.16
N VAL A 23 -6.62 3.30 -0.18
CA VAL A 23 -7.90 2.80 0.33
C VAL A 23 -7.84 2.43 1.82
N HIS A 24 -6.72 1.89 2.30
CA HIS A 24 -6.57 1.53 3.71
C HIS A 24 -5.36 2.24 4.31
N LYS A 25 -5.61 3.07 5.33
CA LYS A 25 -4.50 3.68 6.07
C LYS A 25 -3.68 2.56 6.70
N LEU A 26 -2.35 2.72 6.70
CA LEU A 26 -1.45 1.76 7.36
C LEU A 26 -1.88 1.45 8.80
N PHE A 27 -2.40 2.46 9.50
CA PHE A 27 -2.90 2.33 10.86
C PHE A 27 -4.12 1.41 10.97
N ASP A 28 -5.04 1.46 9.99
CA ASP A 28 -6.23 0.60 9.95
C ASP A 28 -5.85 -0.86 9.71
N ILE A 29 -4.85 -1.10 8.86
CA ILE A 29 -4.30 -2.44 8.58
C ILE A 29 -3.65 -3.02 9.85
N ILE A 30 -2.81 -2.24 10.53
CA ILE A 30 -2.15 -2.66 11.76
C ILE A 30 -3.20 -2.92 12.86
N PHE A 31 -4.17 -2.02 13.02
CA PHE A 31 -5.23 -2.16 14.00
C PHE A 31 -6.03 -3.44 13.77
N LEU A 32 -6.51 -3.66 12.54
CA LEU A 32 -7.22 -4.88 12.15
C LEU A 32 -6.40 -6.14 12.45
N THR A 33 -5.12 -6.14 12.10
CA THR A 33 -4.23 -7.29 12.30
C THR A 33 -4.05 -7.61 13.78
N VAL A 34 -3.78 -6.59 14.61
CA VAL A 34 -3.62 -6.76 16.06
C VAL A 34 -4.91 -7.24 16.71
N SER A 35 -6.06 -6.66 16.34
CA SER A 35 -7.37 -7.11 16.81
C SER A 35 -7.66 -8.57 16.45
N ALA A 36 -7.32 -9.00 15.22
CA ALA A 36 -7.50 -10.38 14.80
C ALA A 36 -6.62 -11.35 15.61
N VAL A 37 -5.34 -11.01 15.82
CA VAL A 37 -4.41 -11.83 16.62
C VAL A 37 -4.87 -11.94 18.07
N ILE A 38 -5.29 -10.82 18.70
CA ILE A 38 -5.84 -10.82 20.06
C ILE A 38 -7.12 -11.67 20.13
N SER A 39 -7.92 -11.70 19.06
CA SER A 39 -9.13 -12.53 18.95
C SER A 39 -8.83 -14.02 18.70
N GLY A 40 -7.57 -14.42 18.63
CA GLY A 40 -7.16 -15.81 18.46
C GLY A 40 -6.98 -16.26 17.00
N CYS A 41 -6.99 -15.34 16.04
CA CYS A 41 -6.59 -15.69 14.66
C CYS A 41 -5.09 -15.98 14.63
N GLN A 42 -4.73 -17.19 14.16
CA GLN A 42 -3.37 -17.58 13.85
C GLN A 42 -3.25 -17.54 12.32
N GLY A 43 -2.48 -16.56 11.82
CA GLY A 43 -2.34 -16.25 10.39
C GLY A 43 -1.82 -17.40 9.55
#